data_AF-A0A8A0RME5-F1
#
_entry.id   AF-A0A8A0RME5-F1
#
_cell.length_a   1.000
_cell.length_b   1.000
_cell.length_c   1.000
_cell.angle_alpha   90.00
_cell.angle_beta   90.00
_cell.angle_gamma   90.00
#
_symmetry.space_group_name_H-M   'P 1'
#
loop_
_entity.id
_entity.type
_entity.pdbx_description
1 polymer ?
#
loop_
_entity_poly.entity_id
_entity_poly.type
_entity_poly.pdbx_seq_one_letter_code
_entity_poly.pdbx_strand_id
1 'polypeptide(L)'
;MLNKKNVSLLVIVCLLMIINCNLAFADNGNLIKPNDAGGYWEYWKVVEVGSQYWTYSSWEIGASGTGYKGDSIAYGEQKSWSSTYSGTLKCSKNEIEASVGYSFTNSGSQWASYTAYFEYDGQYIEIQVRSVYKTKSVKQQKWIHNDGYDVPTGEYAYVYPKGWDHWDYRAVKY
;
A
#
# COMPACT_ATOMS: atom_id res chain seq x y z
N MET A 1 -59.05 12.37 -10.84
CA MET A 1 -58.34 11.37 -10.01
C MET A 1 -57.00 11.08 -10.65
N LEU A 2 -55.93 11.64 -10.09
CA LEU A 2 -54.58 11.08 -10.12
C LEU A 2 -53.89 11.61 -8.86
N ASN A 3 -53.32 10.67 -8.11
CA ASN A 3 -53.18 10.73 -6.67
C ASN A 3 -51.94 11.54 -6.25
N LYS A 4 -52.11 12.49 -5.32
CA LYS A 4 -51.10 13.45 -4.79
C LYS A 4 -49.97 12.79 -3.95
N LYS A 5 -49.57 11.55 -4.24
CA LYS A 5 -48.60 10.81 -3.42
C LYS A 5 -47.25 10.51 -4.10
N ASN A 6 -47.07 10.83 -5.39
CA ASN A 6 -45.86 10.43 -6.12
C ASN A 6 -44.95 11.58 -6.60
N VAL A 7 -45.17 12.81 -6.14
CA VAL A 7 -44.32 13.96 -6.54
C VAL A 7 -43.31 14.36 -5.44
N SER A 8 -43.45 13.83 -4.21
CA SER A 8 -42.57 14.17 -3.09
C SER A 8 -41.42 13.20 -2.83
N LEU A 9 -41.22 12.16 -3.65
CA LEU A 9 -40.10 11.22 -3.47
C LEU A 9 -38.95 11.40 -4.48
N LEU A 10 -39.12 12.22 -5.52
CA LEU A 10 -38.06 12.49 -6.50
C LEU A 10 -37.24 13.75 -6.16
N VAL A 11 -37.71 14.60 -5.24
CA VAL A 11 -37.01 15.83 -4.84
C VAL A 11 -36.17 15.63 -3.57
N ILE A 12 -36.37 14.52 -2.84
CA ILE A 12 -35.63 14.22 -1.60
C ILE A 12 -34.33 13.43 -1.87
N VAL A 13 -34.16 12.82 -3.05
CA VAL A 13 -32.91 12.11 -3.39
C VAL A 13 -31.84 13.06 -3.95
N CYS A 14 -32.22 14.21 -4.52
CA CYS A 14 -31.26 15.20 -5.04
C CYS A 14 -30.72 16.18 -3.99
N LEU A 15 -31.20 16.16 -2.74
CA LEU A 15 -30.73 17.04 -1.67
C LEU A 15 -29.78 16.37 -0.66
N LEU A 16 -29.42 15.10 -0.88
CA LEU A 16 -28.46 14.34 -0.04
C LEU A 16 -27.09 14.12 -0.70
N MET A 17 -26.85 14.71 -1.87
CA MET A 17 -25.51 14.80 -2.49
C MET A 17 -24.85 16.16 -2.25
N ILE A 18 -25.11 16.76 -1.08
CA ILE A 18 -24.37 17.93 -0.63
C ILE A 18 -23.23 17.44 0.27
N ILE A 19 -22.08 17.23 -0.39
CA ILE A 19 -20.79 17.64 0.15
C ILE A 19 -20.34 16.87 1.40
N ASN A 20 -19.88 15.63 1.21
CA ASN A 20 -18.67 15.20 1.93
C ASN A 20 -17.46 15.75 1.16
N CYS A 21 -17.32 17.08 1.15
CA CYS A 21 -15.98 17.64 1.09
C CYS A 21 -15.35 17.15 2.37
N ASN A 22 -14.49 16.14 2.26
CA ASN A 22 -13.44 16.01 3.25
C ASN A 22 -12.86 17.42 3.38
N LEU A 23 -13.04 18.00 4.56
CA LEU A 23 -12.16 19.05 5.03
C LEU A 23 -10.77 18.42 4.92
N ALA A 24 -10.14 18.63 3.77
CA ALA A 24 -8.73 18.90 3.76
C ALA A 24 -8.61 20.10 4.67
N PHE A 25 -8.37 19.83 5.96
CA PHE A 25 -7.40 20.63 6.64
C PHE A 25 -6.17 20.51 5.74
N ALA A 26 -6.04 21.46 4.82
CA ALA A 26 -4.74 22.04 4.59
C ALA A 26 -4.32 22.43 5.99
N ASP A 27 -3.59 21.52 6.65
CA ASP A 27 -2.55 21.96 7.55
C ASP A 27 -1.63 22.76 6.64
N ASN A 28 -2.02 24.01 6.39
CA ASN A 28 -1.09 25.10 6.44
C ASN A 28 -0.56 25.10 7.87
N GLY A 29 0.21 24.07 8.20
CA GLY A 29 1.50 24.30 8.78
C GLY A 29 2.14 25.30 7.83
N ASN A 30 1.83 26.58 8.07
CA ASN A 30 2.88 27.49 8.45
C ASN A 30 3.75 26.71 9.45
N LEU A 31 4.61 25.85 8.92
CA LEU A 31 6.01 25.91 9.23
C LEU A 31 6.31 27.38 9.00
N ILE A 32 6.09 28.16 10.06
CA ILE A 32 6.82 29.39 10.27
C ILE A 32 8.24 28.87 10.16
N LYS A 33 8.82 28.96 8.96
CA LYS A 33 10.25 28.87 8.82
C LYS A 33 10.72 29.95 9.78
N PRO A 34 11.40 29.61 10.88
CA PRO A 34 11.83 30.60 11.84
C PRO A 34 12.49 31.71 11.04
N ASN A 35 12.02 32.93 11.27
CA ASN A 35 12.55 34.12 10.64
C ASN A 35 14.08 34.07 10.75
N ASP A 36 14.74 34.22 9.61
CA ASP A 36 16.17 33.99 9.39
C ASP A 36 17.00 34.87 10.34
N ALA A 37 17.36 34.27 11.48
CA ALA A 37 18.28 34.80 12.48
C ALA A 37 19.14 33.63 13.00
N GLY A 38 19.80 32.93 12.07
CA GLY A 38 20.82 31.92 12.37
C GLY A 38 20.40 30.81 13.35
N GLY A 39 19.13 30.41 13.35
CA GLY A 39 18.62 29.40 14.28
C GLY A 39 19.25 28.02 14.07
N TYR A 40 19.43 27.29 15.16
CA TYR A 40 19.80 25.87 15.13
C TYR A 40 18.54 24.99 15.06
N TRP A 41 18.44 24.11 14.07
CA TRP A 41 17.45 23.02 14.08
C TRP A 41 17.93 21.77 13.35
N GLU A 42 17.32 20.63 13.69
CA GLU A 42 17.63 19.34 13.10
C GLU A 42 16.46 18.86 12.24
N TYR A 43 16.77 18.25 11.10
CA TYR A 43 15.77 17.66 10.22
C TYR A 43 16.31 16.44 9.48
N TRP A 44 15.42 15.62 8.96
CA TRP A 44 15.75 14.49 8.10
C TRP A 44 15.30 14.79 6.68
N LYS A 45 16.10 14.37 5.70
CA LYS A 45 15.69 14.38 4.28
C LYS A 45 16.09 13.10 3.58
N VAL A 46 15.38 12.77 2.51
CA VAL A 46 15.79 11.73 1.57
C VAL A 46 17.05 12.17 0.85
N VAL A 47 18.06 11.30 0.80
CA VAL A 47 19.33 11.57 0.10
C VAL A 47 19.60 10.59 -1.03
N GLU A 48 19.02 9.40 -0.98
CA GLU A 48 19.23 8.39 -2.01
C GLU A 48 18.02 7.46 -2.09
N VAL A 49 17.63 7.13 -3.33
CA VAL A 49 16.63 6.11 -3.63
C VAL A 49 17.31 5.04 -4.46
N GLY A 50 17.39 3.84 -3.91
CA GLY A 50 17.96 2.68 -4.58
C GLY A 50 17.07 2.15 -5.71
N SER A 51 17.64 1.24 -6.49
CA SER A 51 16.92 0.54 -7.56
C SER A 51 15.75 -0.30 -7.03
N GLN A 52 14.75 -0.49 -7.88
CA GLN A 52 13.59 -1.32 -7.57
C GLN A 52 13.95 -2.81 -7.64
N TYR A 53 13.43 -3.59 -6.69
CA TYR A 53 13.50 -5.05 -6.67
C TYR A 53 12.20 -5.66 -6.15
N TRP A 54 12.03 -6.97 -6.30
CA TRP A 54 10.83 -7.69 -5.87
C TRP A 54 10.98 -8.26 -4.47
N THR A 55 9.95 -8.11 -3.65
CA THR A 55 9.81 -8.85 -2.38
C THR A 55 8.47 -9.55 -2.31
N TYR A 56 8.40 -10.57 -1.46
CA TYR A 56 7.27 -11.50 -1.40
C TYR A 56 6.81 -11.64 0.05
N SER A 57 5.49 -11.74 0.26
CA SER A 57 4.98 -12.25 1.54
C SER A 57 5.23 -13.75 1.66
N SER A 58 4.98 -14.28 2.86
CA SER A 58 4.82 -15.71 3.07
C SER A 58 3.69 -16.26 2.20
N TRP A 59 3.81 -17.54 1.85
CA TRP A 59 2.74 -18.30 1.21
C TRP A 59 1.63 -18.59 2.22
N GLU A 60 0.39 -18.38 1.80
CA GLU A 60 -0.83 -18.74 2.51
C GLU A 60 -1.57 -19.82 1.73
N ILE A 61 -2.14 -20.81 2.42
CA ILE A 61 -2.98 -21.82 1.76
C ILE A 61 -4.34 -21.19 1.48
N GLY A 62 -4.70 -21.11 0.19
CA GLY A 62 -6.00 -20.61 -0.25
C GLY A 62 -7.03 -21.73 -0.39
N ALA A 63 -6.64 -22.87 -0.95
CA ALA A 63 -7.49 -24.05 -1.08
C ALA A 63 -6.64 -25.32 -1.01
N SER A 64 -7.21 -26.42 -0.54
CA SER A 64 -6.52 -27.71 -0.54
C SER A 64 -7.49 -28.88 -0.62
N GLY A 65 -7.07 -30.00 -1.19
CA GLY A 65 -7.92 -31.19 -1.25
C GLY A 65 -7.26 -32.36 -1.97
N THR A 66 -7.92 -33.51 -1.86
CA THR A 66 -7.58 -34.75 -2.58
C THR A 66 -8.58 -34.98 -3.70
N GLY A 67 -8.10 -35.44 -4.86
CA GLY A 67 -8.95 -35.68 -6.03
C GLY A 67 -8.50 -36.86 -6.88
N TYR A 68 -9.25 -37.09 -7.97
CA TYR A 68 -8.92 -38.10 -8.97
C TYR A 68 -8.27 -37.46 -10.19
N LYS A 69 -7.54 -38.27 -10.97
CA LYS A 69 -6.89 -37.79 -12.17
C LYS A 69 -7.88 -37.10 -13.11
N GLY A 70 -7.57 -35.87 -13.50
CA GLY A 70 -8.39 -35.05 -14.39
C GLY A 70 -9.38 -34.13 -13.67
N ASP A 71 -9.63 -34.33 -12.39
CA ASP A 71 -10.38 -33.37 -11.57
C ASP A 71 -9.56 -32.09 -11.36
N SER A 72 -10.23 -31.04 -10.85
CA SER A 72 -9.58 -29.78 -10.49
C SER A 72 -10.01 -29.29 -9.12
N ILE A 73 -9.09 -28.59 -8.45
CA ILE A 73 -9.38 -27.74 -7.29
C ILE A 73 -9.22 -26.27 -7.70
N ALA A 74 -10.12 -25.42 -7.20
CA ALA A 74 -10.12 -24.00 -7.48
C ALA A 74 -10.06 -23.19 -6.19
N TYR A 75 -9.27 -22.12 -6.22
CA TYR A 75 -9.26 -21.03 -5.26
C TYR A 75 -9.93 -19.81 -5.90
N GLY A 76 -10.78 -19.13 -5.13
CA GLY A 76 -11.50 -17.94 -5.57
C GLY A 76 -11.97 -17.15 -4.35
N GLU A 77 -11.37 -16.00 -4.09
CA GLU A 77 -11.71 -15.16 -2.94
C GLU A 77 -11.41 -13.68 -3.23
N GLN A 78 -12.21 -12.80 -2.65
CA GLN A 78 -11.89 -11.38 -2.59
C GLN A 78 -10.81 -11.13 -1.52
N LYS A 79 -9.55 -10.95 -1.95
CA LYS A 79 -8.43 -10.65 -1.03
C LYS A 79 -8.13 -9.16 -1.00
N SER A 80 -7.99 -8.63 0.21
CA SER A 80 -7.48 -7.30 0.45
C SER A 80 -5.97 -7.24 0.29
N TRP A 81 -5.48 -6.16 -0.28
CA TRP A 81 -4.06 -5.87 -0.43
C TRP A 81 -3.76 -4.46 0.08
N SER A 82 -2.53 -4.27 0.54
CA SER A 82 -2.02 -2.96 0.93
C SER A 82 -0.56 -2.84 0.57
N SER A 83 -0.19 -1.65 0.10
CA SER A 83 1.20 -1.22 0.13
C SER A 83 1.62 -0.99 1.59
N THR A 84 2.92 -1.06 1.85
CA THR A 84 3.45 -0.97 3.22
C THR A 84 4.90 -0.47 3.19
N TYR A 85 5.57 -0.46 4.33
CA TYR A 85 7.00 -0.24 4.41
C TYR A 85 7.59 -1.01 5.59
N SER A 86 8.91 -1.21 5.57
CA SER A 86 9.67 -1.72 6.72
C SER A 86 10.89 -0.83 6.99
N GLY A 87 11.57 -1.06 8.11
CA GLY A 87 12.70 -0.24 8.54
C GLY A 87 12.27 0.98 9.34
N THR A 88 13.10 2.02 9.34
CA THR A 88 12.92 3.19 10.21
C THR A 88 12.51 4.40 9.39
N LEU A 89 11.29 4.88 9.62
CA LEU A 89 10.79 6.11 9.03
C LEU A 89 11.24 7.31 9.88
N LYS A 90 11.98 8.25 9.30
CA LYS A 90 12.42 9.50 9.94
C LYS A 90 11.89 10.74 9.21
N CYS A 91 11.91 10.72 7.88
CA CYS A 91 11.24 11.73 7.06
C CYS A 91 9.73 11.50 7.08
N SER A 92 8.96 12.50 6.67
CA SER A 92 7.51 12.36 6.55
C SER A 92 7.13 11.27 5.54
N LYS A 93 5.98 10.61 5.73
CA LYS A 93 5.47 9.61 4.78
C LYS A 93 5.36 10.19 3.37
N ASN A 94 4.80 11.39 3.24
CA ASN A 94 4.60 12.07 1.97
C ASN A 94 5.93 12.29 1.21
N GLU A 95 7.00 12.65 1.91
CA GLU A 95 8.32 12.84 1.30
C GLU A 95 8.89 11.52 0.77
N ILE A 96 8.76 10.43 1.53
CA ILE A 96 9.19 9.10 1.07
C ILE A 96 8.34 8.64 -0.13
N GLU A 97 7.02 8.79 -0.06
CA GLU A 97 6.08 8.41 -1.12
C GLU A 97 6.35 9.17 -2.42
N ALA A 98 6.61 10.48 -2.33
CA ALA A 98 7.02 11.31 -3.45
C ALA A 98 8.35 10.84 -4.06
N SER A 99 9.30 10.41 -3.21
CA SER A 99 10.62 9.94 -3.65
C SER A 99 10.56 8.57 -4.37
N VAL A 100 9.62 7.71 -4.01
CA VAL A 100 9.50 6.37 -4.62
C VAL A 100 8.46 6.27 -5.73
N GLY A 101 7.53 7.22 -5.81
CA GLY A 101 6.52 7.31 -6.86
C GLY A 101 5.27 6.45 -6.60
N TYR A 102 5.02 6.05 -5.35
CA TYR A 102 3.82 5.33 -4.94
C TYR A 102 3.51 5.56 -3.46
N SER A 103 2.24 5.42 -3.09
CA SER A 103 1.78 5.59 -1.71
C SER A 103 1.77 4.26 -0.95
N PHE A 104 2.26 4.27 0.30
CA PHE A 104 2.18 3.11 1.21
C PHE A 104 0.79 3.00 1.85
N THR A 105 -0.04 4.02 1.75
CA THR A 105 -1.45 3.94 2.17
C THR A 105 -2.35 3.38 1.07
N ASN A 106 -1.82 3.13 -0.13
CA ASN A 106 -2.60 2.53 -1.20
C ASN A 106 -2.99 1.10 -0.83
N SER A 107 -4.29 0.86 -0.76
CA SER A 107 -4.88 -0.42 -0.41
C SER A 107 -6.16 -0.63 -1.18
N GLY A 108 -6.54 -1.88 -1.37
CA GLY A 108 -7.77 -2.23 -2.05
C GLY A 108 -8.12 -3.69 -1.83
N SER A 109 -9.06 -4.17 -2.63
CA SER A 109 -9.46 -5.56 -2.63
C SER A 109 -9.70 -6.00 -4.06
N GLN A 110 -9.20 -7.19 -4.40
CA GLN A 110 -9.31 -7.75 -5.75
C GLN A 110 -9.66 -9.24 -5.64
N TRP A 111 -10.43 -9.74 -6.61
CA TRP A 111 -10.68 -11.16 -6.74
C TRP A 111 -9.38 -11.89 -7.10
N ALA A 112 -8.97 -12.81 -6.24
CA ALA A 112 -7.83 -13.68 -6.42
C ALA A 112 -8.35 -15.07 -6.79
N SER A 113 -7.92 -15.62 -7.93
CA SER A 113 -8.38 -16.93 -8.36
C SER A 113 -7.29 -17.74 -9.06
N TYR A 114 -7.29 -19.04 -8.78
CA TYR A 114 -6.36 -19.99 -9.36
C TYR A 114 -6.98 -21.38 -9.41
N THR A 115 -6.64 -22.19 -10.41
CA THR A 115 -7.14 -23.56 -10.56
C THR A 115 -5.97 -24.49 -10.82
N ALA A 116 -5.99 -25.63 -10.14
CA ALA A 116 -5.00 -26.70 -10.29
C ALA A 116 -5.70 -28.02 -10.60
N TYR A 117 -5.04 -28.87 -11.38
CA TYR A 117 -5.57 -30.16 -11.80
C TYR A 117 -4.81 -31.30 -11.11
N PHE A 118 -5.55 -32.34 -10.75
CA PHE A 118 -5.01 -33.57 -10.21
C PHE A 118 -4.45 -34.44 -11.35
N GLU A 119 -3.22 -34.91 -11.18
CA GLU A 119 -2.47 -35.71 -12.16
C GLU A 119 -2.64 -37.22 -11.94
N TYR A 120 -2.94 -37.63 -10.69
CA TYR A 120 -3.08 -39.02 -10.27
C TYR A 120 -4.24 -39.18 -9.29
N ASP A 121 -4.78 -40.40 -9.21
CA ASP A 121 -5.85 -40.73 -8.27
C ASP A 121 -5.35 -40.70 -6.83
N GLY A 122 -6.06 -39.98 -5.97
CA GLY A 122 -5.69 -39.82 -4.56
C GLY A 122 -4.61 -38.76 -4.31
N GLN A 123 -4.20 -37.99 -5.33
CA GLN A 123 -3.24 -36.90 -5.17
C GLN A 123 -3.80 -35.80 -4.27
N TYR A 124 -2.97 -35.27 -3.36
CA TYR A 124 -3.30 -34.09 -2.55
C TYR A 124 -2.64 -32.84 -3.14
N ILE A 125 -3.42 -31.77 -3.28
CA ILE A 125 -2.94 -30.48 -3.81
C ILE A 125 -3.29 -29.37 -2.83
N GLU A 126 -2.33 -28.46 -2.63
CA GLU A 126 -2.53 -27.16 -1.99
C GLU A 126 -2.34 -26.04 -3.01
N ILE A 127 -3.37 -25.22 -3.20
CA ILE A 127 -3.24 -23.93 -3.85
C ILE A 127 -2.77 -22.93 -2.80
N GLN A 128 -1.60 -22.35 -3.05
CA GLN A 128 -1.00 -21.33 -2.19
C GLN A 128 -0.96 -19.99 -2.93
N VAL A 129 -1.20 -18.92 -2.19
CA VAL A 129 -1.23 -17.53 -2.68
C VAL A 129 -0.31 -16.67 -1.82
N ARG A 130 0.31 -15.64 -2.40
CA ARG A 130 1.10 -14.65 -1.67
C ARG A 130 1.06 -13.28 -2.35
N SER A 131 1.32 -12.22 -1.60
CA SER A 131 1.53 -10.88 -2.15
C SER A 131 2.92 -10.73 -2.77
N VAL A 132 2.98 -10.04 -3.90
CA VAL A 132 4.22 -9.57 -4.53
C VAL A 132 4.30 -8.05 -4.43
N TYR A 133 5.49 -7.54 -4.11
CA TYR A 133 5.74 -6.12 -3.89
C TYR A 133 6.91 -5.60 -4.73
N LYS A 134 6.74 -4.43 -5.33
CA LYS A 134 7.84 -3.58 -5.82
C LYS A 134 8.43 -2.82 -4.64
N THR A 135 9.70 -3.10 -4.34
CA THR A 135 10.40 -2.56 -3.18
C THR A 135 11.55 -1.67 -3.63
N LYS A 136 11.75 -0.54 -2.93
CA LYS A 136 12.94 0.31 -3.08
C LYS A 136 13.58 0.51 -1.71
N SER A 137 14.91 0.72 -1.69
CA SER A 137 15.59 1.20 -0.48
C SER A 137 15.62 2.73 -0.52
N VAL A 138 15.27 3.38 0.59
CA VAL A 138 15.35 4.84 0.71
C VAL A 138 16.26 5.18 1.88
N LYS A 139 17.35 5.87 1.56
CA LYS A 139 18.31 6.38 2.54
C LYS A 139 17.88 7.77 2.96
N GLN A 140 17.75 7.92 4.27
CA GLN A 140 17.43 9.18 4.93
C GLN A 140 18.67 9.62 5.71
N GLN A 141 18.99 10.90 5.65
CA GLN A 141 20.11 11.46 6.40
C GLN A 141 19.62 12.60 7.27
N LYS A 142 20.20 12.71 8.46
CA LYS A 142 19.96 13.83 9.36
C LYS A 142 20.87 15.00 9.02
N TRP A 143 20.31 16.18 9.09
CA TRP A 143 20.95 17.46 8.80
C TRP A 143 20.70 18.42 9.96
N ILE A 144 21.70 19.24 10.22
CA ILE A 144 21.62 20.37 11.12
C ILE A 144 21.62 21.62 10.25
N HIS A 145 20.66 22.49 10.48
CA HIS A 145 20.72 23.87 10.03
C HIS A 145 21.34 24.70 11.15
N ASN A 146 22.35 25.51 10.81
CA ASN A 146 22.94 26.48 11.72
C ASN A 146 23.44 27.69 10.93
N ASP A 147 23.07 28.90 11.37
CA ASP A 147 23.55 30.16 10.78
C ASP A 147 23.41 30.25 9.24
N GLY A 148 22.30 29.74 8.69
CA GLY A 148 22.03 29.76 7.25
C GLY A 148 22.68 28.62 6.45
N TYR A 149 23.41 27.72 7.11
CA TYR A 149 24.08 26.58 6.48
C TYR A 149 23.47 25.25 6.92
N ASP A 150 23.33 24.34 5.96
CA ASP A 150 22.92 22.96 6.20
C ASP A 150 24.14 22.05 6.20
N VAL A 151 24.40 21.37 7.32
CA VAL A 151 25.48 20.39 7.48
C VAL A 151 24.94 18.99 7.78
N PRO A 152 25.41 17.95 7.07
CA PRO A 152 25.02 16.58 7.36
C PRO A 152 25.63 16.08 8.67
N THR A 153 24.87 15.39 9.50
CA THR A 153 25.37 14.89 10.80
C THR A 153 26.09 13.54 10.71
N GLY A 154 26.02 12.88 9.55
CA GLY A 154 26.50 11.50 9.37
C GLY A 154 25.55 10.42 9.91
N GLU A 155 24.43 10.80 10.56
CA GLU A 155 23.40 9.84 10.95
C GLU A 155 22.52 9.46 9.74
N TYR A 156 22.28 8.16 9.60
CA TYR A 156 21.47 7.59 8.52
C TYR A 156 20.37 6.69 9.06
N ALA A 157 19.25 6.65 8.33
CA ALA A 157 18.18 5.69 8.52
C ALA A 157 17.73 5.15 7.17
N TYR A 158 17.27 3.89 7.15
CA TYR A 158 16.77 3.24 5.94
C TYR A 158 15.32 2.84 6.13
N VAL A 159 14.52 3.17 5.14
CA VAL A 159 13.15 2.67 5.01
C VAL A 159 13.03 1.92 3.69
N TYR A 160 12.21 0.87 3.70
CA TYR A 160 11.96 0.02 2.54
C TYR A 160 10.48 0.06 2.18
N PRO A 161 10.05 1.10 1.45
CA PRO A 161 8.77 1.16 0.77
C PRO A 161 8.44 -0.11 -0.01
N LYS A 162 7.24 -0.65 0.16
CA LYS A 162 6.73 -1.83 -0.56
C LYS A 162 5.41 -1.50 -1.23
N GLY A 163 5.44 -1.27 -2.54
CA GLY A 163 4.24 -1.08 -3.35
C GLY A 163 3.68 -2.45 -3.72
N TRP A 164 2.45 -2.76 -3.32
CA TRP A 164 1.80 -4.00 -3.74
C TRP A 164 1.61 -4.01 -5.26
N ASP A 165 1.85 -5.16 -5.90
CA ASP A 165 1.78 -5.28 -7.36
C ASP A 165 0.74 -6.32 -7.81
N HIS A 166 0.85 -7.56 -7.33
CA HIS A 166 -0.09 -8.63 -7.66
C HIS A 166 -0.05 -9.77 -6.64
N TRP A 167 -1.00 -10.68 -6.78
CA TRP A 167 -0.98 -11.99 -6.13
C TRP A 167 -0.21 -13.00 -6.98
N ASP A 168 0.73 -13.69 -6.38
CA ASP A 168 1.43 -14.84 -6.96
C ASP A 168 0.83 -16.13 -6.42
N TYR A 169 0.79 -17.18 -7.25
CA TYR A 169 0.09 -18.42 -6.98
C TYR A 169 0.97 -19.62 -7.29
N ARG A 170 0.79 -20.70 -6.53
CA ARG A 170 1.37 -22.01 -6.87
C ARG A 170 0.46 -23.15 -6.42
N ALA A 171 0.55 -24.27 -7.14
CA ALA A 171 0.03 -25.54 -6.68
C ALA A 171 1.18 -26.38 -6.12
N VAL A 172 1.10 -26.76 -4.85
CA VAL A 172 2.00 -27.75 -4.24
C VAL A 172 1.31 -29.10 -4.30
N LYS A 173 1.98 -30.09 -4.87
CA LYS A 173 1.44 -31.42 -5.14
C LYS A 173 2.19 -32.45 -4.28
N TYR A 174 1.44 -33.36 -3.67
CA TYR A 174 1.93 -34.39 -2.77
C TYR A 174 1.57 -35.78 -3.31
#